data_AF-A0A6C1NPV3-F1
#
_entry.id   AF-A0A6C1NPV3-F1
#
_cell.length_a   1.000
_cell.length_b   1.000
_cell.length_c   1.000
_cell.angle_alpha   90.00
_cell.angle_beta   90.00
_cell.angle_gamma   90.00
#
_symmetry.space_group_name_H-M   'P 1'
#
loop_
_entity.id
_entity.type
_entity.pdbx_description
1 polymer ?
#
loop_
_entity_poly.entity_id
_entity_poly.type
_entity_poly.pdbx_seq_one_letter_code
_entity_poly.pdbx_strand_id
1 'polypeptide(L)'
;MKAPAGGGTSSGAQASGTNARPNDDPPTNDTLTVVPGVRVGHAGVPGGGSGCTVVTGPFRAAVQVAGSGSGTRELPTLEAGHSAGLADAILLTGGSAFGLAAADGVMEVLEEEGFGHPTSAGRVPIVPGAVLFDLAPGRGRPGPAEGRQATRTRSRAPVPSGQVGAGTGATCGKLDGIGRASPGGVGSAGRPGMVGGWAVGALAAVNAVGDVVGPEGRVVAGSGGSRRLGLDPAAVPRPPRPGENTTLCVVATDAPLGPGDLDRLARMAATALPRCIDPVNTPVDGDVVFACTTDPDAGRPRLDPGSMIALGTAARRCLEAAILRAVGHDGLAPLTLSDDTPLHETP
;
A
#
# COMPACT_ATOMS: atom_id res chain seq x y z
N MET A 1 44.44 12.96 78.61
CA MET A 1 45.03 11.69 78.16
C MET A 1 45.13 11.71 76.63
N LYS A 2 46.18 11.05 76.12
CA LYS A 2 46.67 10.98 74.73
C LYS A 2 45.60 10.83 73.61
N ALA A 3 45.87 11.50 72.47
CA ALA A 3 45.42 11.17 71.10
C ALA A 3 46.18 9.89 70.58
N PRO A 4 45.99 9.32 69.35
CA PRO A 4 45.43 9.93 68.13
C PRO A 4 44.71 9.02 67.07
N ALA A 5 44.22 9.71 66.02
CA ALA A 5 44.26 9.43 64.56
C ALA A 5 43.58 8.20 63.90
N GLY A 6 42.84 8.51 62.83
CA GLY A 6 42.53 7.61 61.71
C GLY A 6 41.59 8.27 60.71
N GLY A 7 42.15 8.86 59.64
CA GLY A 7 41.42 9.57 58.58
C GLY A 7 40.73 8.64 57.57
N GLY A 8 39.86 9.23 56.74
CA GLY A 8 39.20 8.52 55.64
C GLY A 8 38.19 9.41 54.92
N THR A 9 38.53 9.78 53.70
CA THR A 9 37.89 10.75 52.81
C THR A 9 36.49 10.38 52.31
N SER A 10 35.74 11.42 52.01
CA SER A 10 34.46 11.48 51.28
C SER A 10 34.45 10.77 49.92
N SER A 11 33.34 10.09 49.60
CA SER A 11 32.77 10.13 48.26
C SER A 11 31.24 10.09 48.34
N GLY A 12 30.60 11.03 47.65
CA GLY A 12 29.15 11.15 47.56
C GLY A 12 28.59 10.25 46.47
N ALA A 13 27.38 9.76 46.70
CA ALA A 13 26.52 9.23 45.65
C ALA A 13 25.13 9.86 45.84
N GLN A 14 24.88 10.97 45.12
CA GLN A 14 23.53 11.46 44.90
C GLN A 14 22.88 10.58 43.84
N ALA A 15 21.85 9.85 44.24
CA ALA A 15 20.98 9.12 43.32
C ALA A 15 20.10 10.12 42.57
N SER A 16 20.41 10.37 41.29
CA SER A 16 19.53 11.09 40.36
C SER A 16 18.47 10.12 39.83
N GLY A 17 17.30 10.11 40.47
CA GLY A 17 16.11 9.44 39.93
C GLY A 17 15.62 10.18 38.69
N THR A 18 15.86 9.62 37.51
CA THR A 18 15.24 10.08 36.26
C THR A 18 13.81 9.56 36.22
N ASN A 19 12.88 10.44 36.58
CA ASN A 19 11.45 10.22 36.42
C ASN A 19 11.12 10.41 34.92
N ALA A 20 11.34 9.38 34.10
CA ALA A 20 10.92 9.38 32.71
C ALA A 20 9.39 9.31 32.68
N ARG A 21 8.75 10.41 32.27
CA ARG A 21 7.32 10.41 31.96
C ARG A 21 7.10 9.47 30.75
N PRO A 22 6.04 8.68 30.71
CA PRO A 22 5.62 8.04 29.47
C PRO A 22 5.38 9.15 28.44
N ASN A 23 5.99 9.06 27.25
CA ASN A 23 5.62 9.92 26.14
C ASN A 23 4.17 9.60 25.77
N ASP A 24 3.25 10.49 26.14
CA ASP A 24 1.86 10.52 25.66
C ASP A 24 1.78 11.10 24.22
N ASP A 25 2.73 10.75 23.35
CA ASP A 25 2.58 11.07 21.94
C ASP A 25 1.37 10.27 21.41
N PRO A 26 0.41 10.93 20.72
CA PRO A 26 -0.67 10.20 20.08
C PRO A 26 -0.06 9.14 19.15
N PRO A 27 -0.66 7.95 19.04
CA PRO A 27 -0.09 6.87 18.23
C PRO A 27 0.24 7.41 16.85
N THR A 28 1.52 7.37 16.50
CA THR A 28 2.02 7.94 15.25
C THR A 28 1.37 7.18 14.10
N ASN A 29 0.65 7.89 13.23
CA ASN A 29 0.07 7.29 12.04
C ASN A 29 1.20 6.79 11.14
N ASP A 30 1.35 5.46 11.07
CA ASP A 30 2.37 4.80 10.27
C ASP A 30 1.76 4.05 9.08
N THR A 31 0.64 4.54 8.55
CA THR A 31 -0.08 3.98 7.39
C THR A 31 -0.06 4.94 6.20
N LEU A 32 -0.67 4.56 5.07
CA LEU A 32 -0.70 5.34 3.82
C LEU A 32 -1.18 6.79 4.04
N THR A 33 -2.11 7.01 4.97
CA THR A 33 -2.67 8.33 5.29
C THR A 33 -1.72 9.25 6.04
N VAL A 34 -0.49 8.81 6.33
CA VAL A 34 0.61 9.70 6.77
C VAL A 34 1.03 10.68 5.68
N VAL A 35 0.79 10.34 4.41
CA VAL A 35 1.05 11.22 3.27
C VAL A 35 0.03 12.35 3.26
N PRO A 36 0.45 13.62 3.37
CA PRO A 36 -0.46 14.76 3.42
C PRO A 36 -1.41 14.78 2.21
N GLY A 37 -2.71 14.93 2.48
CA GLY A 37 -3.74 14.98 1.44
C GLY A 37 -4.39 13.63 1.11
N VAL A 38 -3.73 12.51 1.41
CA VAL A 38 -4.30 11.18 1.17
C VAL A 38 -5.43 10.87 2.16
N ARG A 39 -6.52 10.30 1.66
CA ARG A 39 -7.61 9.72 2.46
C ARG A 39 -7.94 8.32 1.96
N VAL A 40 -8.34 7.44 2.87
CA VAL A 40 -8.72 6.07 2.54
C VAL A 40 -10.08 5.76 3.14
N GLY A 41 -10.93 5.11 2.37
CA GLY A 41 -12.23 4.61 2.81
C GLY A 41 -12.47 3.17 2.35
N HIS A 42 -13.27 2.44 3.12
CA HIS A 42 -13.60 1.04 2.86
C HIS A 42 -15.12 0.85 2.87
N ALA A 43 -15.62 -0.03 2.02
CA ALA A 43 -16.97 -0.55 2.12
C ALA A 43 -16.96 -2.06 1.93
N GLY A 44 -17.75 -2.76 2.73
CA GLY A 44 -18.01 -4.18 2.59
C GLY A 44 -19.41 -4.39 2.00
N VAL A 45 -19.57 -5.46 1.23
CA VAL A 45 -20.88 -5.89 0.73
C VAL A 45 -21.71 -6.45 1.90
N PRO A 46 -23.03 -6.19 1.97
CA PRO A 46 -23.91 -6.80 2.97
C PRO A 46 -23.83 -8.33 2.96
N GLY A 47 -23.82 -8.96 4.14
CA GLY A 47 -23.54 -10.40 4.28
C GLY A 47 -22.04 -10.75 4.23
N GLY A 48 -21.21 -9.74 3.99
CA GLY A 48 -19.77 -9.81 4.07
C GLY A 48 -19.13 -10.43 2.85
N GLY A 49 -17.85 -10.70 3.05
CA GLY A 49 -17.06 -11.41 2.10
C GLY A 49 -16.42 -10.53 1.02
N SER A 50 -17.14 -9.67 0.31
CA SER A 50 -16.47 -8.79 -0.67
C SER A 50 -16.52 -7.35 -0.22
N GLY A 51 -15.75 -6.49 -0.87
CA GLY A 51 -15.73 -5.06 -0.58
C GLY A 51 -14.82 -4.30 -1.53
N CYS A 52 -14.78 -2.99 -1.34
CA CYS A 52 -13.90 -2.09 -2.07
C CYS A 52 -13.19 -1.12 -1.13
N THR A 53 -12.07 -0.61 -1.61
CA THR A 53 -11.23 0.39 -0.95
C THR A 53 -11.03 1.53 -1.93
N VAL A 54 -11.29 2.76 -1.48
CA VAL A 54 -11.09 3.98 -2.26
C VAL A 54 -9.97 4.77 -1.61
N VAL A 55 -8.96 5.13 -2.41
CA VAL A 55 -7.89 6.04 -2.00
C VAL A 55 -8.09 7.34 -2.76
N THR A 56 -8.15 8.48 -2.06
CA THR A 56 -8.34 9.80 -2.69
C THR A 56 -7.24 10.76 -2.27
N GLY A 57 -6.93 11.68 -3.16
CA GLY A 57 -6.07 12.83 -2.96
C GLY A 57 -6.09 13.65 -4.26
N PRO A 58 -5.51 14.85 -4.29
CA PRO A 58 -5.14 15.41 -5.58
C PRO A 58 -4.01 14.53 -6.14
N PHE A 59 -4.29 13.61 -7.07
CA PHE A 59 -3.26 12.71 -7.57
C PHE A 59 -2.84 13.05 -8.99
N ARG A 60 -1.54 13.24 -9.18
CA ARG A 60 -0.91 12.71 -10.39
C ARG A 60 -0.49 11.27 -10.08
N ALA A 61 -0.83 10.34 -10.97
CA ALA A 61 -0.51 8.94 -10.75
C ALA A 61 0.08 8.27 -12.01
N ALA A 62 0.83 7.20 -11.77
CA ALA A 62 1.31 6.26 -12.76
C ALA A 62 0.95 4.84 -12.31
N VAL A 63 1.01 3.86 -13.22
CA VAL A 63 0.65 2.47 -12.92
C VAL A 63 1.66 1.49 -13.50
N GLN A 64 2.05 0.51 -12.70
CA GLN A 64 2.79 -0.66 -13.14
C GLN A 64 1.86 -1.87 -13.04
N VAL A 65 1.43 -2.38 -14.20
CA VAL A 65 0.77 -3.69 -14.30
C VAL A 65 1.86 -4.76 -14.36
N ALA A 66 1.92 -5.63 -13.36
CA ALA A 66 2.95 -6.65 -13.24
C ALA A 66 2.42 -8.07 -13.55
N GLY A 67 1.14 -8.32 -13.28
CA GLY A 67 0.46 -9.58 -13.63
C GLY A 67 -0.29 -9.51 -14.97
N SER A 68 -0.52 -10.66 -15.61
CA SER A 68 -1.19 -10.76 -16.91
C SER A 68 -2.70 -11.05 -16.85
N GLY A 69 -3.25 -11.34 -15.67
CA GLY A 69 -4.67 -11.60 -15.43
C GLY A 69 -5.44 -10.40 -14.90
N SER A 70 -4.99 -9.17 -15.16
CA SER A 70 -5.55 -7.96 -14.54
C SER A 70 -6.91 -7.57 -15.12
N GLY A 71 -7.83 -7.19 -14.23
CA GLY A 71 -9.09 -6.51 -14.59
C GLY A 71 -9.02 -5.07 -14.13
N THR A 72 -9.12 -4.12 -15.07
CA THR A 72 -8.79 -2.71 -14.80
C THR A 72 -9.78 -1.76 -15.47
N ARG A 73 -9.81 -0.52 -14.97
CA ARG A 73 -10.59 0.59 -15.50
C ARG A 73 -9.71 1.84 -15.57
N GLU A 74 -9.82 2.58 -16.68
CA GLU A 74 -9.25 3.92 -16.87
C GLU A 74 -7.72 4.04 -16.68
N LEU A 75 -6.95 2.95 -16.76
CA LEU A 75 -5.49 3.02 -16.67
C LEU A 75 -4.82 3.93 -17.71
N PRO A 76 -5.27 4.00 -18.98
CA PRO A 76 -4.67 4.91 -19.97
C PRO A 76 -4.70 6.38 -19.54
N THR A 77 -5.57 6.75 -18.59
CA THR A 77 -5.59 8.11 -18.05
C THR A 77 -4.36 8.47 -17.21
N LEU A 78 -3.61 7.46 -16.77
CA LEU A 78 -2.40 7.60 -15.97
C LEU A 78 -1.13 7.67 -16.83
N GLU A 79 -1.26 7.53 -18.15
CA GLU A 79 -0.12 7.61 -19.06
C GLU A 79 0.37 9.06 -19.18
N ALA A 80 1.69 9.23 -19.23
CA ALA A 80 2.33 10.56 -19.28
C ALA A 80 1.85 11.45 -20.44
N GLY A 81 1.39 10.85 -21.54
CA GLY A 81 0.89 11.55 -22.73
C GLY A 81 -0.61 11.82 -22.73
N HIS A 82 -1.35 11.40 -21.70
CA HIS A 82 -2.80 11.58 -21.66
C HIS A 82 -3.19 13.03 -21.36
N SER A 83 -4.29 13.49 -21.95
CA SER A 83 -4.79 14.87 -21.79
C SER A 83 -5.30 15.14 -20.39
N ALA A 84 -5.81 14.11 -19.72
CA ALA A 84 -6.15 14.20 -18.31
C ALA A 84 -4.90 13.89 -17.47
N GLY A 85 -4.44 14.88 -16.70
CA GLY A 85 -3.18 14.78 -15.96
C GLY A 85 -3.31 14.32 -14.51
N LEU A 86 -4.54 14.10 -14.02
CA LEU A 86 -4.84 13.84 -12.62
C LEU A 86 -5.91 12.76 -12.46
N ALA A 87 -5.75 11.92 -11.44
CA ALA A 87 -6.78 11.03 -10.93
C ALA A 87 -7.35 11.62 -9.63
N ASP A 88 -8.67 11.56 -9.46
CA ASP A 88 -9.33 12.05 -8.24
C ASP A 88 -9.38 10.95 -7.17
N ALA A 89 -9.40 9.69 -7.60
CA ALA A 89 -9.38 8.52 -6.73
C ALA A 89 -8.76 7.31 -7.43
N ILE A 90 -8.23 6.39 -6.62
CA ILE A 90 -7.87 5.03 -7.04
C ILE A 90 -8.82 4.05 -6.36
N LEU A 91 -9.43 3.17 -7.15
CA LEU A 91 -10.32 2.11 -6.67
C LEU A 91 -9.61 0.76 -6.66
N LEU A 92 -9.57 0.11 -5.49
CA LEU A 92 -9.25 -1.31 -5.37
C LEU A 92 -10.52 -2.05 -4.98
N THR A 93 -10.89 -3.12 -5.69
CA THR A 93 -12.17 -3.80 -5.41
C THR A 93 -12.11 -5.31 -5.56
N GLY A 94 -12.86 -6.01 -4.72
CA GLY A 94 -13.24 -7.40 -4.96
C GLY A 94 -14.29 -7.50 -6.06
N GLY A 95 -14.84 -8.70 -6.25
CA GLY A 95 -15.89 -8.99 -7.22
C GLY A 95 -15.37 -9.29 -8.63
N SER A 96 -14.06 -9.42 -8.84
CA SER A 96 -13.45 -9.52 -10.17
C SER A 96 -13.92 -8.38 -11.09
N ALA A 97 -13.95 -8.58 -12.41
CA ALA A 97 -14.31 -7.54 -13.38
C ALA A 97 -15.66 -6.86 -13.09
N PHE A 98 -16.60 -7.58 -12.47
CA PHE A 98 -17.88 -7.01 -12.06
C PHE A 98 -17.76 -5.89 -11.02
N GLY A 99 -16.75 -5.96 -10.15
CA GLY A 99 -16.50 -4.97 -9.10
C GLY A 99 -16.11 -3.60 -9.65
N LEU A 100 -15.68 -3.50 -10.92
CA LEU A 100 -15.41 -2.23 -11.58
C LEU A 100 -16.62 -1.29 -11.60
N ALA A 101 -17.84 -1.82 -11.45
CA ALA A 101 -19.06 -1.04 -11.27
C ALA A 101 -19.06 -0.18 -9.99
N ALA A 102 -18.21 -0.49 -9.00
CA ALA A 102 -18.05 0.37 -7.83
C ALA A 102 -17.48 1.75 -8.20
N ALA A 103 -16.74 1.88 -9.30
CA ALA A 103 -16.21 3.16 -9.75
C ALA A 103 -17.32 4.18 -10.04
N ASP A 104 -18.48 3.75 -10.53
CA ASP A 104 -19.60 4.65 -10.83
C ASP A 104 -20.07 5.36 -9.56
N GLY A 105 -20.18 4.63 -8.44
CA GLY A 105 -20.51 5.23 -7.15
C GLY A 105 -19.42 6.12 -6.58
N VAL A 106 -18.15 5.85 -6.89
CA VAL A 106 -17.04 6.75 -6.52
C VAL A 106 -17.17 8.05 -7.30
N MET A 107 -17.40 7.98 -8.61
CA MET A 107 -17.58 9.13 -9.49
C MET A 107 -18.76 9.99 -9.03
N GLU A 108 -19.91 9.40 -8.73
CA GLU A 108 -21.09 10.14 -8.25
C GLU A 108 -20.77 11.00 -7.01
N VAL A 109 -20.09 10.44 -6.00
CA VAL A 109 -19.74 11.20 -4.79
C VAL A 109 -18.70 12.29 -5.09
N LEU A 110 -17.73 12.01 -5.95
CA LEU A 110 -16.71 12.99 -6.31
C LEU A 110 -17.29 14.13 -7.14
N GLU A 111 -18.22 13.84 -8.04
CA GLU A 111 -18.97 14.85 -8.81
C GLU A 111 -19.83 15.71 -7.87
N GLU A 112 -20.58 15.10 -6.95
CA GLU A 112 -21.36 15.79 -5.90
C GLU A 112 -20.49 16.78 -5.09
N GLU A 113 -19.24 16.41 -4.83
CA GLU A 113 -18.28 17.21 -4.06
C GLU A 113 -17.46 18.20 -4.94
N GLY A 114 -17.68 18.22 -6.26
CA GLY A 114 -17.01 19.13 -7.18
C GLY A 114 -15.56 18.76 -7.51
N PHE A 115 -15.18 17.49 -7.43
CA PHE A 115 -13.93 16.95 -7.96
C PHE A 115 -14.08 16.56 -9.45
N GLY A 116 -12.96 16.33 -10.12
CA GLY A 116 -12.94 15.93 -11.53
C GLY A 116 -12.40 16.95 -12.52
N HIS A 117 -12.10 16.45 -13.71
CA HIS A 117 -11.60 17.22 -14.83
C HIS A 117 -12.67 18.21 -15.33
N PRO A 118 -12.35 19.51 -15.47
CA PRO A 118 -13.31 20.51 -15.91
C PRO A 118 -13.68 20.33 -17.38
N THR A 119 -14.97 20.28 -17.68
CA THR A 119 -15.53 20.26 -19.04
C THR A 119 -16.60 21.34 -19.20
N SER A 120 -17.12 21.53 -20.42
CA SER A 120 -18.26 22.42 -20.67
C SER A 120 -19.57 21.96 -20.01
N ALA A 121 -19.67 20.68 -19.63
CA ALA A 121 -20.87 20.09 -19.03
C ALA A 121 -20.80 19.96 -17.50
N GLY A 122 -19.65 20.28 -16.89
CA GLY A 122 -19.39 20.05 -15.47
C GLY A 122 -18.02 19.40 -15.24
N ARG A 123 -17.77 18.96 -14.02
CA ARG A 123 -16.54 18.21 -13.70
C ARG A 123 -16.77 16.73 -13.90
N VAL A 124 -15.79 16.05 -14.51
CA VAL A 124 -15.83 14.61 -14.76
C VAL A 124 -14.74 13.94 -13.94
N PRO A 125 -15.08 13.24 -12.83
CA PRO A 125 -14.10 12.54 -12.01
C PRO A 125 -13.37 11.44 -12.78
N ILE A 126 -12.08 11.27 -12.51
CA ILE A 126 -11.24 10.23 -13.10
C ILE A 126 -10.89 9.22 -12.00
N VAL A 127 -11.37 7.99 -12.16
CA VAL A 127 -11.27 6.94 -11.13
C VAL A 127 -10.65 5.66 -11.72
N PRO A 128 -9.32 5.63 -11.91
CA PRO A 128 -8.63 4.42 -12.28
C PRO A 128 -8.82 3.37 -11.21
N GLY A 129 -8.98 2.11 -11.64
CA GLY A 129 -9.26 1.04 -10.70
C GLY A 129 -8.76 -0.31 -11.19
N ALA A 130 -8.62 -1.21 -10.24
CA ALA A 130 -8.22 -2.59 -10.49
C ALA A 130 -8.94 -3.54 -9.53
N VAL A 131 -9.08 -4.79 -9.96
CA VAL A 131 -9.90 -5.79 -9.28
C VAL A 131 -9.09 -6.99 -8.81
N LEU A 132 -9.57 -7.60 -7.72
CA LEU A 132 -9.19 -8.94 -7.32
C LEU A 132 -10.40 -9.87 -7.37
N PHE A 133 -10.12 -11.16 -7.54
CA PHE A 133 -11.14 -12.19 -7.56
C PHE A 133 -11.38 -12.77 -6.17
N ASP A 134 -12.59 -12.63 -5.67
CA ASP A 134 -13.08 -13.22 -4.43
C ASP A 134 -14.54 -13.73 -4.57
N LEU A 135 -14.91 -14.10 -5.81
CA LEU A 135 -16.25 -14.57 -6.13
C LEU A 135 -16.49 -15.97 -5.54
N ALA A 136 -17.69 -16.19 -5.00
CA ALA A 136 -18.17 -17.50 -4.59
C ALA A 136 -19.70 -17.59 -4.80
N PRO A 137 -20.27 -18.80 -4.99
CA PRO A 137 -21.71 -18.98 -5.16
C PRO A 137 -22.51 -18.36 -4.01
N GLY A 138 -23.56 -17.58 -4.36
CA GLY A 138 -24.44 -16.94 -3.38
C GLY A 138 -23.86 -15.70 -2.68
N ARG A 139 -22.62 -15.31 -3.01
CA ARG A 139 -21.95 -14.14 -2.43
C ARG A 139 -22.24 -12.87 -3.23
N GLY A 140 -22.51 -11.78 -2.53
CA GLY A 140 -22.61 -10.46 -3.15
C GLY A 140 -21.26 -9.96 -3.67
N ARG A 141 -21.30 -8.90 -4.47
CA ARG A 141 -20.12 -8.26 -5.07
C ARG A 141 -20.24 -6.73 -4.97
N PRO A 142 -19.13 -5.97 -4.93
CA PRO A 142 -19.18 -4.52 -4.88
C PRO A 142 -19.84 -3.96 -6.14
N GLY A 143 -20.64 -2.92 -5.96
CA GLY A 143 -21.21 -2.11 -7.02
C GLY A 143 -21.24 -0.63 -6.63
N PRO A 144 -22.06 0.19 -7.31
CA PRO A 144 -22.11 1.64 -7.06
C PRO A 144 -22.42 1.99 -5.60
N ALA A 145 -23.22 1.20 -4.89
CA ALA A 145 -23.54 1.45 -3.48
C ALA A 145 -22.29 1.37 -2.58
N GLU A 146 -21.49 0.31 -2.72
CA GLU A 146 -20.24 0.15 -1.97
C GLU A 146 -19.21 1.21 -2.37
N GLY A 147 -19.11 1.54 -3.67
CA GLY A 147 -18.27 2.64 -4.15
C GLY A 147 -18.61 3.98 -3.49
N ARG A 148 -19.90 4.36 -3.46
CA ARG A 148 -20.37 5.58 -2.77
C ARG A 148 -20.02 5.54 -1.28
N GLN A 149 -20.26 4.42 -0.61
CA GLN A 149 -20.01 4.27 0.82
C GLN A 149 -18.51 4.39 1.15
N ALA A 150 -17.65 3.72 0.39
CA ALA A 150 -16.20 3.80 0.59
C ALA A 150 -15.71 5.25 0.40
N THR A 151 -16.21 5.96 -0.61
CA THR A 151 -15.85 7.37 -0.82
C THR A 151 -16.37 8.29 0.28
N ARG A 152 -17.61 8.11 0.75
CA ARG A 152 -18.18 8.96 1.82
C ARG A 152 -17.50 8.76 3.18
N THR A 153 -17.02 7.55 3.45
CA THR A 153 -16.37 7.20 4.72
C THR A 153 -14.86 7.48 4.74
N ARG A 154 -14.28 7.93 3.61
CA ARG A 154 -12.84 8.12 3.50
C ARG A 154 -12.31 9.14 4.50
N SER A 155 -11.21 8.81 5.17
CA SER A 155 -10.63 9.67 6.22
C SER A 155 -9.10 9.68 6.18
N ARG A 156 -8.51 10.58 6.98
CA ARG A 156 -7.06 10.66 7.23
C ARG A 156 -6.60 9.81 8.42
N ALA A 157 -7.51 9.07 9.06
CA ALA A 157 -7.18 8.21 10.18
C ALA A 157 -6.22 7.09 9.73
N PRO A 158 -5.47 6.47 10.66
CA PRO A 158 -4.71 5.26 10.35
C PRO A 158 -5.57 4.22 9.65
N VAL A 159 -5.05 3.66 8.56
CA VAL A 159 -5.78 2.71 7.73
C VAL A 159 -5.92 1.36 8.47
N PRO A 160 -7.15 0.85 8.67
CA PRO A 160 -7.32 -0.47 9.26
C PRO A 160 -6.78 -1.56 8.34
N SER A 161 -6.15 -2.58 8.93
CA SER A 161 -5.62 -3.75 8.21
C SER A 161 -6.48 -5.00 8.48
N GLY A 162 -6.30 -6.04 7.67
CA GLY A 162 -7.04 -7.31 7.72
C GLY A 162 -8.15 -7.40 6.68
N GLN A 163 -9.20 -8.16 6.97
CA GLN A 163 -10.30 -8.45 6.04
C GLN A 163 -11.31 -7.30 5.97
N VAL A 164 -10.87 -6.15 5.46
CA VAL A 164 -11.66 -4.93 5.26
C VAL A 164 -11.59 -4.46 3.82
N GLY A 165 -12.64 -3.78 3.34
CA GLY A 165 -12.71 -3.21 1.99
C GLY A 165 -12.37 -4.23 0.91
N ALA A 166 -11.46 -3.89 0.00
CA ALA A 166 -10.98 -4.82 -1.04
C ALA A 166 -10.41 -6.13 -0.48
N GLY A 167 -9.90 -6.13 0.75
CA GLY A 167 -9.30 -7.29 1.41
C GLY A 167 -10.31 -8.25 2.05
N THR A 168 -11.60 -7.91 2.08
CA THR A 168 -12.63 -8.68 2.81
C THR A 168 -12.68 -10.15 2.37
N GLY A 169 -12.46 -10.43 1.09
CA GLY A 169 -12.51 -11.78 0.50
C GLY A 169 -11.17 -12.28 0.01
N ALA A 170 -10.10 -11.55 0.32
CA ALA A 170 -8.78 -11.83 -0.20
C ALA A 170 -8.15 -13.04 0.50
N THR A 171 -7.39 -13.84 -0.26
CA THR A 171 -6.71 -15.05 0.20
C THR A 171 -5.34 -15.19 -0.47
N CYS A 172 -4.39 -15.87 0.18
CA CYS A 172 -3.05 -16.12 -0.37
C CYS A 172 -2.64 -17.59 -0.25
N GLY A 173 -1.65 -18.02 -1.06
CA GLY A 173 -1.13 -19.39 -1.06
C GLY A 173 -2.09 -20.43 -1.65
N LYS A 174 -2.46 -20.25 -2.91
CA LYS A 174 -3.51 -21.02 -3.60
C LYS A 174 -2.99 -22.15 -4.49
N LEU A 175 -1.68 -22.33 -4.60
CA LEU A 175 -1.07 -23.36 -5.45
C LEU A 175 -1.47 -24.80 -5.07
N ASP A 176 -1.72 -25.06 -3.79
CA ASP A 176 -2.20 -26.34 -3.28
C ASP A 176 -3.74 -26.42 -3.18
N GLY A 177 -4.42 -25.47 -3.82
CA GLY A 177 -5.87 -25.32 -3.86
C GLY A 177 -6.39 -24.36 -2.79
N ILE A 178 -7.57 -23.77 -3.05
CA ILE A 178 -8.19 -22.76 -2.18
C ILE A 178 -8.44 -23.26 -0.75
N GLY A 179 -8.62 -24.58 -0.55
CA GLY A 179 -8.81 -25.19 0.76
C GLY A 179 -7.56 -25.18 1.66
N ARG A 180 -6.38 -24.87 1.11
CA ARG A 180 -5.14 -24.66 1.87
C ARG A 180 -4.69 -23.20 1.88
N ALA A 181 -5.45 -22.30 1.26
CA ALA A 181 -5.11 -20.90 1.26
C ALA A 181 -5.25 -20.31 2.68
N SER A 182 -4.43 -19.31 2.97
CA SER A 182 -4.57 -18.50 4.18
C SER A 182 -5.40 -17.24 3.89
N PRO A 183 -6.03 -16.65 4.92
CA PRO A 183 -6.60 -15.31 4.79
C PRO A 183 -5.56 -14.32 4.26
N GLY A 184 -5.97 -13.55 3.26
CA GLY A 184 -5.29 -12.33 2.83
C GLY A 184 -5.89 -11.13 3.57
N GLY A 185 -5.81 -9.95 2.94
CA GLY A 185 -6.44 -8.76 3.48
C GLY A 185 -5.96 -7.48 2.84
N VAL A 186 -6.34 -6.36 3.45
CA VAL A 186 -5.71 -5.05 3.25
C VAL A 186 -4.66 -4.84 4.32
N GLY A 187 -3.51 -4.30 3.94
CA GLY A 187 -2.51 -3.81 4.87
C GLY A 187 -1.99 -2.46 4.43
N SER A 188 -1.48 -1.68 5.37
CA SER A 188 -0.93 -0.36 5.08
C SER A 188 0.25 -0.01 5.97
N ALA A 189 1.22 0.69 5.39
CA ALA A 189 2.40 1.18 6.10
C ALA A 189 2.86 2.52 5.50
N GLY A 190 3.52 3.36 6.28
CA GLY A 190 4.00 4.66 5.86
C GLY A 190 4.90 5.32 6.89
N ARG A 191 5.65 6.33 6.44
CA ARG A 191 6.55 7.13 7.27
C ARG A 191 6.49 8.60 6.84
N PRO A 192 6.41 9.54 7.79
CA PRO A 192 6.61 10.96 7.50
C PRO A 192 8.11 11.28 7.39
N GLY A 193 8.45 12.41 6.76
CA GLY A 193 9.79 13.00 6.88
C GLY A 193 10.93 12.22 6.22
N MET A 194 10.62 11.28 5.33
CA MET A 194 11.59 10.48 4.60
C MET A 194 12.20 11.27 3.44
N VAL A 195 13.46 11.02 3.08
CA VAL A 195 14.04 11.47 1.79
C VAL A 195 13.81 12.96 1.50
N GLY A 196 14.60 13.84 2.11
CA GLY A 196 14.40 15.29 1.94
C GLY A 196 13.13 15.84 2.62
N GLY A 197 12.53 15.07 3.54
CA GLY A 197 11.39 15.50 4.36
C GLY A 197 10.01 15.08 3.84
N TRP A 198 9.94 14.39 2.70
CA TRP A 198 8.70 13.89 2.12
C TRP A 198 8.11 12.69 2.86
N ALA A 199 6.79 12.63 2.98
CA ALA A 199 6.11 11.44 3.44
C ALA A 199 6.04 10.38 2.33
N VAL A 200 6.11 9.10 2.71
CA VAL A 200 5.89 7.96 1.81
C VAL A 200 4.99 6.96 2.50
N GLY A 201 3.99 6.46 1.78
CA GLY A 201 3.05 5.48 2.30
C GLY A 201 2.63 4.47 1.25
N ALA A 202 2.14 3.31 1.70
CA ALA A 202 1.65 2.24 0.85
C ALA A 202 0.43 1.54 1.45
N LEU A 203 -0.41 1.00 0.56
CA LEU A 203 -1.54 0.13 0.87
C LEU A 203 -1.51 -1.04 -0.10
N ALA A 204 -1.75 -2.25 0.39
CA ALA A 204 -1.84 -3.47 -0.43
C ALA A 204 -3.10 -4.26 -0.08
N ALA A 205 -3.83 -4.74 -1.09
CA ALA A 205 -4.86 -5.76 -0.95
C ALA A 205 -4.32 -7.08 -1.54
N VAL A 206 -4.07 -8.06 -0.68
CA VAL A 206 -3.31 -9.27 -0.99
C VAL A 206 -4.24 -10.45 -1.25
N ASN A 207 -4.47 -10.78 -2.53
CA ASN A 207 -5.20 -11.96 -2.99
C ASN A 207 -4.32 -12.87 -3.88
N ALA A 208 -3.07 -13.07 -3.47
CA ALA A 208 -2.01 -13.69 -4.28
C ALA A 208 -2.22 -15.19 -4.56
N VAL A 209 -1.67 -15.67 -5.68
CA VAL A 209 -1.54 -17.13 -5.91
C VAL A 209 -0.47 -17.74 -5.00
N GLY A 210 0.63 -17.02 -4.80
CA GLY A 210 1.75 -17.46 -3.98
C GLY A 210 1.57 -17.26 -2.50
N ASP A 211 2.51 -17.82 -1.76
CA ASP A 211 2.64 -17.65 -0.32
C ASP A 211 3.25 -16.28 -0.01
N VAL A 212 2.83 -15.66 1.10
CA VAL A 212 3.48 -14.46 1.62
C VAL A 212 4.71 -14.87 2.44
N VAL A 213 5.85 -14.27 2.10
CA VAL A 213 7.17 -14.56 2.65
C VAL A 213 7.66 -13.37 3.48
N GLY A 214 8.04 -13.65 4.73
CA GLY A 214 8.63 -12.68 5.65
C GLY A 214 10.11 -12.37 5.33
N PRO A 215 10.70 -11.36 6.00
CA PRO A 215 12.08 -10.92 5.73
C PRO A 215 13.14 -12.00 6.01
N GLU A 216 12.87 -12.97 6.88
CA GLU A 216 13.73 -14.13 7.14
C GLU A 216 13.65 -15.19 6.03
N GLY A 217 12.90 -14.92 4.96
CA GLY A 217 12.67 -15.85 3.87
C GLY A 217 11.70 -16.98 4.24
N ARG A 218 10.96 -16.90 5.34
CA ARG A 218 9.98 -17.91 5.78
C ARG A 218 8.58 -17.56 5.31
N VAL A 219 7.75 -18.58 5.04
CA VAL A 219 6.33 -18.35 4.76
C VAL A 219 5.65 -17.87 6.04
N VAL A 220 4.99 -16.72 5.98
CA VAL A 220 4.24 -16.13 7.10
C VAL A 220 2.73 -16.27 6.91
N ALA A 221 2.25 -16.42 5.67
CA ALA A 221 0.88 -16.78 5.33
C ALA A 221 0.83 -17.49 3.98
N GLY A 222 -0.05 -18.47 3.81
CA GLY A 222 -0.25 -19.19 2.56
C GLY A 222 -0.48 -20.69 2.75
N SER A 223 -0.05 -21.49 1.78
CA SER A 223 -0.18 -22.96 1.73
C SER A 223 0.74 -23.69 2.71
N GLY A 224 1.60 -22.97 3.45
CA GLY A 224 2.53 -23.53 4.42
C GLY A 224 3.87 -23.99 3.81
N GLY A 225 4.20 -23.54 2.60
CA GLY A 225 5.51 -23.79 1.98
C GLY A 225 5.73 -25.21 1.47
N SER A 226 4.69 -26.05 1.40
CA SER A 226 4.78 -27.42 0.83
C SER A 226 5.21 -27.44 -0.63
N ARG A 227 5.01 -26.33 -1.36
CA ARG A 227 5.46 -26.14 -2.74
C ARG A 227 6.12 -24.79 -2.93
N ARG A 228 7.33 -24.62 -2.39
CA ARG A 228 8.24 -23.64 -3.00
C ARG A 228 8.61 -24.15 -4.40
N LEU A 229 8.04 -23.50 -5.41
CA LEU A 229 8.37 -23.72 -6.82
C LEU A 229 9.85 -23.36 -7.04
N GLY A 230 10.74 -24.31 -6.78
CA GLY A 230 12.18 -24.05 -6.85
C GLY A 230 13.08 -25.24 -6.54
N LEU A 231 12.56 -26.39 -6.10
CA LEU A 231 13.37 -27.58 -5.77
C LEU A 231 12.98 -28.85 -6.53
N ASP A 232 11.87 -28.85 -7.27
CA ASP A 232 11.48 -29.97 -8.14
C ASP A 232 10.93 -29.46 -9.49
N PRO A 233 11.70 -29.52 -10.58
CA PRO A 233 11.26 -29.14 -11.93
C PRO A 233 10.10 -29.99 -12.47
N ALA A 234 9.84 -31.17 -11.88
CA ALA A 234 8.73 -32.05 -12.26
C ALA A 234 7.41 -31.70 -11.57
N ALA A 235 7.45 -30.88 -10.50
CA ALA A 235 6.27 -30.42 -9.79
C ALA A 235 5.62 -29.23 -10.50
N VAL A 236 5.17 -29.40 -11.75
CA VAL A 236 4.31 -28.42 -12.43
C VAL A 236 2.95 -28.43 -11.74
N PRO A 237 2.56 -27.37 -11.00
CA PRO A 237 1.23 -27.32 -10.41
C PRO A 237 0.22 -27.27 -11.55
N ARG A 238 -0.96 -27.89 -11.39
CA ARG A 238 -2.10 -27.49 -12.24
C ARG A 238 -2.35 -26.01 -11.92
N PRO A 239 -2.15 -25.09 -12.88
CA PRO A 239 -2.30 -23.68 -12.58
C PRO A 239 -3.74 -23.44 -12.10
N PRO A 240 -3.95 -22.67 -11.02
CA PRO A 240 -5.27 -22.14 -10.73
C PRO A 240 -5.77 -21.35 -11.94
N ARG A 241 -7.08 -21.12 -12.02
CA ARG A 241 -7.66 -20.47 -13.21
C ARG A 241 -7.05 -19.06 -13.37
N PRO A 242 -6.73 -18.64 -14.60
CA PRO A 242 -6.20 -17.30 -14.85
C PRO A 242 -7.14 -16.20 -14.34
N GLY A 243 -6.58 -15.14 -13.76
CA GLY A 243 -7.32 -13.97 -13.29
C GLY A 243 -8.06 -14.15 -11.96
N GLU A 244 -7.83 -15.26 -11.25
CA GLU A 244 -8.40 -15.52 -9.91
C GLU A 244 -7.47 -15.09 -8.75
N ASN A 245 -6.33 -14.47 -9.07
CA ASN A 245 -5.29 -14.11 -8.12
C ASN A 245 -4.79 -12.70 -8.44
N THR A 246 -4.62 -11.86 -7.42
CA THR A 246 -4.18 -10.48 -7.62
C THR A 246 -3.64 -9.87 -6.32
N THR A 247 -2.53 -9.14 -6.39
CA THR A 247 -2.13 -8.17 -5.38
C THR A 247 -2.32 -6.76 -5.93
N LEU A 248 -3.18 -5.97 -5.29
CA LEU A 248 -3.48 -4.59 -5.69
C LEU A 248 -2.80 -3.61 -4.73
N CYS A 249 -2.03 -2.68 -5.25
CA CYS A 249 -1.21 -1.80 -4.42
C CYS A 249 -1.38 -0.33 -4.80
N VAL A 250 -1.33 0.54 -3.80
CA VAL A 250 -1.15 1.99 -3.96
C VAL A 250 0.06 2.41 -3.14
N VAL A 251 0.97 3.15 -3.75
CA VAL A 251 2.03 3.90 -3.08
C VAL A 251 1.78 5.38 -3.29
N ALA A 252 1.92 6.18 -2.25
CA ALA A 252 1.78 7.63 -2.33
C ALA A 252 2.96 8.35 -1.68
N THR A 253 3.22 9.57 -2.14
CA THR A 253 4.17 10.50 -1.55
C THR A 253 3.73 11.94 -1.79
N ASP A 254 4.24 12.90 -1.01
CA ASP A 254 4.12 14.34 -1.26
C ASP A 254 5.35 14.92 -1.99
N ALA A 255 6.27 14.06 -2.47
CA ALA A 255 7.37 14.49 -3.32
C ALA A 255 6.87 15.04 -4.67
N PRO A 256 7.50 16.08 -5.24
CA PRO A 256 7.05 16.77 -6.47
C PRO A 256 7.40 15.98 -7.74
N LEU A 257 6.74 14.84 -7.96
CA LEU A 257 7.08 13.91 -9.03
C LEU A 257 6.37 14.23 -10.35
N GLY A 258 7.15 14.47 -11.40
CA GLY A 258 6.64 14.45 -12.77
C GLY A 258 6.31 13.03 -13.27
N PRO A 259 5.61 12.89 -14.42
CA PRO A 259 5.16 11.58 -14.93
C PRO A 259 6.28 10.54 -15.04
N GLY A 260 7.46 10.92 -15.55
CA GLY A 260 8.57 9.98 -15.71
C GLY A 260 9.15 9.46 -14.39
N ASP A 261 9.11 10.26 -13.33
CA ASP A 261 9.60 9.82 -12.00
C ASP A 261 8.53 9.05 -11.25
N LEU A 262 7.24 9.33 -11.46
CA LEU A 262 6.14 8.48 -10.98
C LEU A 262 6.18 7.09 -11.62
N ASP A 263 6.45 7.00 -12.93
CA ASP A 263 6.63 5.73 -13.63
C ASP A 263 7.78 4.90 -13.02
N ARG A 264 8.90 5.57 -12.70
CA ARG A 264 10.03 4.94 -12.01
C ARG A 264 9.64 4.50 -10.61
N LEU A 265 8.93 5.34 -9.86
CA LEU A 265 8.47 5.02 -8.51
C LEU A 265 7.57 3.77 -8.53
N ALA A 266 6.62 3.69 -9.46
CA ALA A 266 5.74 2.52 -9.62
C ALA A 266 6.55 1.25 -9.90
N ARG A 267 7.53 1.30 -10.82
CA ARG A 267 8.42 0.17 -11.13
C ARG A 267 9.27 -0.25 -9.94
N MET A 268 9.87 0.70 -9.23
CA MET A 268 10.69 0.43 -8.06
C MET A 268 9.85 -0.16 -6.92
N ALA A 269 8.67 0.40 -6.66
CA ALA A 269 7.74 -0.11 -5.65
C ALA A 269 7.29 -1.54 -5.96
N ALA A 270 6.98 -1.85 -7.23
CA ALA A 270 6.55 -3.19 -7.65
C ALA A 270 7.58 -4.30 -7.34
N THR A 271 8.86 -3.96 -7.15
CA THR A 271 9.87 -4.94 -6.69
C THR A 271 9.63 -5.46 -5.27
N ALA A 272 8.73 -4.84 -4.49
CA ALA A 272 8.26 -5.37 -3.20
C ALA A 272 7.51 -6.70 -3.37
N LEU A 273 6.75 -6.86 -4.46
CA LEU A 273 5.93 -8.05 -4.73
C LEU A 273 6.78 -9.33 -4.67
N PRO A 274 7.83 -9.52 -5.50
CA PRO A 274 8.64 -10.76 -5.48
C PRO A 274 9.50 -10.93 -4.23
N ARG A 275 9.57 -9.93 -3.36
CA ARG A 275 10.29 -10.01 -2.09
C ARG A 275 9.40 -10.50 -0.95
N CYS A 276 8.08 -10.34 -1.10
CA CYS A 276 7.11 -10.72 -0.10
C CYS A 276 6.13 -11.79 -0.57
N ILE A 277 6.12 -12.17 -1.86
CA ILE A 277 5.16 -13.12 -2.41
C ILE A 277 5.91 -14.08 -3.35
N ASP A 278 5.71 -15.39 -3.13
CA ASP A 278 6.38 -16.44 -3.91
C ASP A 278 5.41 -17.60 -4.24
N PRO A 279 5.15 -17.89 -5.53
CA PRO A 279 5.47 -17.08 -6.71
C PRO A 279 4.55 -15.84 -6.83
N VAL A 280 4.93 -14.89 -7.67
CA VAL A 280 4.16 -13.66 -7.97
C VAL A 280 4.35 -13.23 -9.42
N ASN A 281 3.55 -12.28 -9.92
CA ASN A 281 3.55 -11.83 -11.31
C ASN A 281 3.39 -13.01 -12.30
N THR A 282 2.68 -14.05 -11.88
CA THR A 282 2.50 -15.25 -12.69
C THR A 282 1.48 -14.99 -13.81
N PRO A 283 1.35 -15.89 -14.80
CA PRO A 283 0.32 -15.77 -15.84
C PRO A 283 -1.12 -15.67 -15.32
N VAL A 284 -1.35 -16.08 -14.06
CA VAL A 284 -2.66 -16.13 -13.43
C VAL A 284 -2.88 -15.03 -12.39
N ASP A 285 -1.86 -14.21 -12.13
CA ASP A 285 -1.96 -13.03 -11.26
C ASP A 285 -2.35 -11.79 -12.06
N GLY A 286 -3.17 -10.93 -11.48
CA GLY A 286 -3.54 -9.62 -12.00
C GLY A 286 -2.84 -8.46 -11.30
N ASP A 287 -1.60 -8.64 -10.82
CA ASP A 287 -0.91 -7.70 -9.94
C ASP A 287 -0.79 -6.28 -10.54
N VAL A 288 -1.16 -5.26 -9.76
CA VAL A 288 -1.15 -3.84 -10.16
C VAL A 288 -0.61 -2.96 -9.03
N VAL A 289 0.31 -2.06 -9.35
CA VAL A 289 0.86 -1.06 -8.43
C VAL A 289 0.63 0.35 -8.99
N PHE A 290 -0.23 1.13 -8.31
CA PHE A 290 -0.39 2.55 -8.56
C PHE A 290 0.64 3.34 -7.75
N ALA A 291 1.32 4.30 -8.37
CA ALA A 291 2.16 5.29 -7.68
C ALA A 291 1.54 6.66 -7.83
N CYS A 292 1.32 7.36 -6.71
CA CYS A 292 0.65 8.65 -6.66
C CYS A 292 1.55 9.71 -6.01
N THR A 293 1.48 10.94 -6.49
CA THR A 293 1.94 12.11 -5.74
C THR A 293 0.77 13.01 -5.39
N THR A 294 0.79 13.57 -4.17
CA THR A 294 -0.14 14.60 -3.70
C THR A 294 0.35 16.03 -3.97
N ASP A 295 1.55 16.18 -4.53
CA ASP A 295 2.10 17.49 -4.83
C ASP A 295 1.35 18.13 -6.03
N PRO A 296 0.75 19.32 -5.85
CA PRO A 296 0.00 19.99 -6.91
C PRO A 296 0.90 20.53 -8.04
N ASP A 297 2.19 20.70 -7.77
CA ASP A 297 3.20 21.22 -8.71
C ASP A 297 3.96 20.07 -9.43
N ALA A 298 3.42 18.85 -9.39
CA ALA A 298 3.92 17.65 -10.06
C ALA A 298 4.16 17.89 -11.57
N GLY A 299 5.40 18.24 -11.92
CA GLY A 299 5.80 18.79 -13.22
C GLY A 299 7.12 19.58 -13.23
N ARG A 300 7.69 19.87 -12.05
CA ARG A 300 9.04 20.44 -11.84
C ARG A 300 10.16 19.48 -12.32
N PRO A 301 11.42 19.94 -12.53
CA PRO A 301 12.46 19.09 -13.11
C PRO A 301 12.63 17.80 -12.32
N ARG A 302 13.07 16.76 -13.03
CA ARG A 302 13.26 15.42 -12.47
C ARG A 302 14.02 15.48 -11.16
N LEU A 303 13.61 14.64 -10.21
CA LEU A 303 14.41 14.42 -9.01
C LEU A 303 15.82 14.02 -9.40
N ASP A 304 16.80 14.48 -8.63
CA ASP A 304 18.16 13.98 -8.78
C ASP A 304 18.19 12.45 -8.53
N PRO A 305 19.15 11.73 -9.13
CA PRO A 305 19.21 10.27 -8.98
C PRO A 305 19.27 9.78 -7.53
N GLY A 306 19.92 10.51 -6.62
CA GLY A 306 20.04 10.13 -5.22
C GLY A 306 18.70 10.17 -4.49
N SER A 307 17.97 11.27 -4.64
CA SER A 307 16.61 11.42 -4.10
C SER A 307 15.65 10.38 -4.66
N MET A 308 15.71 10.10 -5.97
CA MET A 308 14.86 9.07 -6.59
C MET A 308 15.19 7.65 -6.07
N ILE A 309 16.47 7.31 -5.88
CA ILE A 309 16.88 6.02 -5.29
C ILE A 309 16.33 5.87 -3.88
N ALA A 310 16.50 6.89 -3.05
CA ALA A 310 16.05 6.87 -1.66
C ALA A 310 14.52 6.78 -1.59
N LEU A 311 13.80 7.58 -2.39
CA LEU A 311 12.33 7.60 -2.43
C LEU A 311 11.76 6.27 -2.91
N GLY A 312 12.29 5.72 -4.00
CA GLY A 312 11.85 4.41 -4.50
C GLY A 312 12.16 3.26 -3.55
N THR A 313 13.27 3.36 -2.80
CA THR A 313 13.59 2.39 -1.74
C THR A 313 12.60 2.48 -0.57
N ALA A 314 12.27 3.71 -0.12
CA ALA A 314 11.29 3.93 0.93
C ALA A 314 9.91 3.42 0.52
N ALA A 315 9.48 3.72 -0.72
CA ALA A 315 8.23 3.23 -1.30
C ALA A 315 8.15 1.71 -1.34
N ARG A 316 9.20 1.04 -1.86
CA ARG A 316 9.30 -0.41 -1.85
C ARG A 316 9.14 -0.99 -0.44
N ARG A 317 9.87 -0.46 0.56
CA ARG A 317 9.79 -0.98 1.94
C ARG A 317 8.45 -0.72 2.61
N CYS A 318 7.82 0.44 2.36
CA CYS A 318 6.45 0.68 2.80
C CYS A 318 5.50 -0.36 2.20
N LEU A 319 5.67 -0.68 0.91
CA LEU A 319 4.84 -1.69 0.26
C LEU A 319 5.09 -3.11 0.80
N GLU A 320 6.34 -3.49 1.05
CA GLU A 320 6.68 -4.76 1.73
C GLU A 320 5.99 -4.88 3.10
N ALA A 321 6.08 -3.82 3.92
CA ALA A 321 5.42 -3.77 5.22
C ALA A 321 3.89 -3.82 5.10
N ALA A 322 3.30 -3.15 4.10
CA ALA A 322 1.87 -3.21 3.84
C ALA A 322 1.41 -4.63 3.45
N ILE A 323 2.17 -5.34 2.62
CA ILE A 323 1.87 -6.74 2.25
C ILE A 323 1.91 -7.65 3.48
N LEU A 324 2.91 -7.50 4.35
CA LEU A 324 3.01 -8.29 5.58
C LEU A 324 1.86 -7.99 6.55
N ARG A 325 1.50 -6.72 6.74
CA ARG A 325 0.38 -6.31 7.57
C ARG A 325 -0.97 -6.81 7.04
N ALA A 326 -1.09 -6.97 5.71
CA ALA A 326 -2.32 -7.47 5.08
C ALA A 326 -2.67 -8.90 5.52
N VAL A 327 -1.66 -9.69 5.90
CA VAL A 327 -1.82 -11.07 6.38
C VAL A 327 -1.65 -11.20 7.90
N GLY A 328 -1.64 -10.08 8.63
CA GLY A 328 -1.56 -10.08 10.10
C GLY A 328 -0.14 -10.25 10.67
N HIS A 329 0.91 -10.10 9.86
CA HIS A 329 2.29 -10.04 10.37
C HIS A 329 2.63 -8.63 10.85
N ASP A 330 3.50 -8.49 11.85
CA ASP A 330 3.88 -7.20 12.50
C ASP A 330 4.60 -6.19 11.56
N GLY A 331 4.69 -6.49 10.26
CA GLY A 331 5.36 -5.66 9.26
C GLY A 331 6.89 -5.82 9.26
N LEU A 332 7.58 -4.82 8.71
CA LEU A 332 9.03 -4.70 8.77
C LEU A 332 9.45 -3.76 9.90
N ALA A 333 10.67 -3.93 10.41
CA ALA A 333 11.28 -2.95 11.29
C ALA A 333 11.28 -1.54 10.65
N PRO A 334 11.06 -0.47 11.44
CA PRO A 334 11.07 0.90 10.96
C PRO A 334 12.30 1.22 10.11
N LEU A 335 12.11 2.03 9.06
CA LEU A 335 13.23 2.64 8.35
C LEU A 335 13.89 3.66 9.29
N THR A 336 15.08 3.34 9.80
CA THR A 336 15.99 4.33 10.37
C THR A 336 16.85 4.85 9.22
N LEU A 337 16.48 5.99 8.64
CA LEU A 337 17.50 6.81 7.97
C LEU A 337 18.37 7.37 9.10
N SER A 338 19.67 7.12 9.08
CA SER A 338 20.58 7.77 10.03
C SER A 338 20.45 9.28 9.86
N ASP A 339 20.22 9.99 10.97
CA ASP A 339 20.07 11.45 11.00
C ASP A 339 21.26 12.16 10.32
N ASP A 340 20.95 13.29 9.68
CA ASP A 340 21.87 14.36 9.29
C ASP A 340 22.95 14.08 8.24
N THR A 341 22.53 13.81 6.99
CA THR A 341 23.35 14.29 5.85
C THR A 341 22.45 15.10 4.92
N PRO A 342 22.63 16.43 4.82
CA PRO A 342 21.88 17.23 3.87
C PRO A 342 22.11 16.68 2.46
N LEU A 343 21.04 16.32 1.76
CA LEU A 343 21.12 15.87 0.35
C LEU A 343 21.43 17.03 -0.62
N HIS A 344 21.69 18.24 -0.12
CA HIS A 344 22.11 19.38 -0.94
C HIS A 344 23.12 20.26 -0.20
N GLU A 345 24.39 20.13 -0.56
CA GLU A 345 25.25 21.30 -0.75
C GLU A 345 25.35 21.51 -2.26
N THR A 346 24.64 22.52 -2.78
CA THR A 346 24.86 23.00 -4.15
C THR A 346 26.25 23.64 -4.22
N PRO A 347 27.03 23.40 -5.29
CA PRO A 347 28.30 24.09 -5.52
C PRO A 347 28.10 25.59 -5.81
#